data_AF-A0AAW0G3D4-F1
#
_entry.id   AF-A0AAW0G3D4-F1
#
_cell.length_a   1.000
_cell.length_b   1.000
_cell.length_c   1.000
_cell.angle_alpha   90.00
_cell.angle_beta   90.00
_cell.angle_gamma   90.00
#
_symmetry.space_group_name_H-M   'P 1'
#
loop_
_entity.id
_entity.type
_entity.pdbx_description
1 polymer ?
#
loop_
_entity_poly.entity_id
_entity_poly.type
_entity_poly.pdbx_seq_one_letter_code
_entity_poly.pdbx_strand_id
1 'polypeptide(L)'
;MDVNGPRLPSYATCSPEEALKYASDTQDGRWSLLSYEVFWRDRYNFLKNNGYQLRPRFSPEWIPSWTGTNYDPFFCEDSIISMIYNVIDATRTSDGSLISIKSVSRTTNEIAISRMLSSKDLTQDSPSHCVPILDVLDDPNDSTKAMIIMPYLRPFDDPELRTIGEVVDFISQTLEVIPCFDDSVDELKVSLV
;
A
#
# COMPACT_ATOMS: atom_id res chain seq x y z
N MET A 1 -27.91 14.44 13.71
CA MET A 1 -28.37 14.04 12.38
C MET A 1 -27.82 15.05 11.41
N ASP A 2 -26.66 14.79 10.83
CA ASP A 2 -26.07 15.67 9.83
C ASP A 2 -26.72 15.35 8.48
N VAL A 3 -27.36 16.35 7.87
CA VAL A 3 -28.26 16.23 6.71
C VAL A 3 -27.56 16.40 5.37
N ASN A 4 -26.22 16.51 5.35
CA ASN A 4 -25.45 16.85 4.13
C ASN A 4 -24.39 15.82 3.72
N GLY A 5 -24.39 14.61 4.29
CA GLY A 5 -23.53 13.52 3.82
C GLY A 5 -24.05 12.90 2.50
N PRO A 6 -23.17 12.35 1.65
CA PRO A 6 -23.60 11.58 0.48
C PRO A 6 -24.51 10.44 0.96
N ARG A 7 -25.73 10.37 0.40
CA ARG A 7 -26.70 9.34 0.76
C ARG A 7 -26.17 7.98 0.31
N LEU A 8 -25.62 7.21 1.25
CA LEU A 8 -25.12 5.87 0.96
C LEU A 8 -26.28 4.95 0.52
N PRO A 9 -26.00 3.95 -0.33
CA PRO A 9 -26.95 2.90 -0.67
C PRO A 9 -27.45 2.19 0.60
N SER A 10 -28.68 1.68 0.56
CA SER A 10 -29.30 1.05 1.73
C SER A 10 -28.52 -0.14 2.29
N TYR A 11 -27.75 -0.84 1.45
CA TYR A 11 -26.91 -1.96 1.88
C TYR A 11 -25.64 -1.52 2.64
N ALA A 12 -25.23 -0.25 2.52
CA ALA A 12 -24.07 0.31 3.21
C ALA A 12 -24.47 1.08 4.48
N THR A 13 -25.75 1.00 4.85
CA THR A 13 -26.30 1.62 6.06
C THR A 13 -26.92 0.56 6.96
N CYS A 14 -26.81 0.73 8.27
CA CYS A 14 -27.36 -0.18 9.27
C CYS A 14 -28.56 0.42 10.00
N SER A 15 -29.34 -0.44 10.65
CA SER A 15 -30.43 -0.04 11.54
C SER A 15 -29.91 0.57 12.85
N PRO A 16 -30.73 1.33 13.60
CA PRO A 16 -30.29 1.90 14.88
C PRO A 16 -29.83 0.85 15.91
N GLU A 17 -30.42 -0.35 15.91
CA GLU A 17 -30.03 -1.45 16.80
C GLU A 17 -28.64 -2.00 16.43
N GLU A 18 -28.39 -2.19 15.14
CA GLU A 18 -27.08 -2.61 14.62
C GLU A 18 -26.01 -1.54 14.88
N ALA A 19 -26.33 -0.27 14.71
CA ALA A 19 -25.42 0.84 15.01
C ALA A 19 -24.99 0.84 16.49
N LEU A 20 -25.91 0.57 17.42
CA LEU A 20 -25.58 0.41 18.85
C LEU A 20 -24.65 -0.78 19.09
N LYS A 21 -24.92 -1.91 18.43
CA LYS A 21 -24.05 -3.09 18.50
C LYS A 21 -22.65 -2.79 17.97
N TYR A 22 -22.55 -2.14 16.80
CA TYR A 22 -21.27 -1.77 16.21
C TYR A 22 -20.52 -0.76 17.07
N ALA A 23 -21.20 0.18 17.73
CA ALA A 23 -20.59 1.07 18.71
C ALA A 23 -20.01 0.29 19.90
N SER A 24 -20.73 -0.70 20.42
CA SER A 24 -20.22 -1.60 21.48
C SER A 24 -18.99 -2.38 21.00
N ASP A 25 -19.08 -3.06 19.86
CA ASP A 25 -17.99 -3.83 19.26
C ASP A 25 -16.72 -2.96 19.04
N THR A 26 -16.93 -1.68 18.67
CA THR A 26 -15.84 -0.71 18.47
C THR A 26 -15.17 -0.37 19.80
N GLN A 27 -15.94 -0.18 20.88
CA GLN A 27 -15.40 0.04 22.23
C GLN A 27 -14.66 -1.19 22.76
N ASP A 28 -15.12 -2.39 22.42
CA ASP A 28 -14.47 -3.66 22.74
C ASP A 28 -13.19 -3.91 21.91
N GLY A 29 -12.89 -3.02 20.95
CA GLY A 29 -11.67 -3.06 20.16
C GLY A 29 -11.73 -3.99 18.94
N ARG A 30 -12.92 -4.43 18.51
CA ARG A 30 -13.10 -5.28 17.32
C ARG A 30 -12.45 -4.69 16.06
N TRP A 31 -12.43 -3.36 15.97
CA TRP A 31 -11.90 -2.59 14.84
C TRP A 31 -10.61 -1.86 15.17
N SER A 32 -9.97 -2.20 16.29
CA SER A 32 -8.67 -1.64 16.66
C SER A 32 -7.60 -2.02 15.63
N LEU A 33 -6.62 -1.14 15.46
CA LEU A 33 -5.46 -1.41 14.62
C LEU A 33 -4.73 -2.66 15.10
N LEU A 34 -4.38 -3.52 14.16
CA LEU A 34 -3.53 -4.68 14.43
C LEU A 34 -2.10 -4.24 14.73
N SER A 35 -1.30 -5.12 15.33
CA SER A 35 0.08 -4.81 15.75
C SER A 35 0.96 -4.28 14.61
N TYR A 36 0.76 -4.77 13.38
CA TYR A 36 1.46 -4.27 12.20
C TYR A 36 0.83 -3.00 11.60
N GLU A 37 -0.44 -2.71 11.86
CA GLU A 37 -1.03 -1.42 11.47
C GLU A 37 -0.58 -0.30 12.41
N VAL A 38 -0.35 -0.63 13.69
CA VAL A 38 0.27 0.26 14.67
C VAL A 38 1.64 0.74 14.20
N PHE A 39 2.44 -0.13 13.57
CA PHE A 39 3.72 0.25 12.97
C PHE A 39 3.59 1.44 12.01
N TRP A 40 2.55 1.45 11.17
CA TRP A 40 2.28 2.52 10.20
C TRP A 40 1.71 3.77 10.85
N ARG A 41 0.79 3.62 11.82
CA ARG A 41 0.25 4.73 12.61
C ARG A 41 1.38 5.52 13.29
N ASP A 42 2.32 4.82 13.91
CA ASP A 42 3.43 5.46 14.65
C ASP A 42 4.39 6.24 13.72
N ARG A 43 4.33 6.00 12.41
CA ARG A 43 5.09 6.70 11.35
C ARG A 43 4.25 7.69 10.55
N TYR A 44 2.96 7.83 10.86
CA TYR A 44 2.02 8.63 10.09
C TYR A 44 2.50 10.08 9.92
N ASN A 45 2.88 10.74 11.02
CA ASN A 45 3.33 12.14 10.97
C ASN A 45 4.65 12.31 10.21
N PHE A 46 5.56 11.34 10.35
CA PHE A 46 6.82 11.36 9.61
C PHE A 46 6.59 11.26 8.10
N LEU A 47 5.76 10.30 7.67
CA LEU A 47 5.42 10.13 6.25
C LEU A 47 4.68 11.35 5.71
N LYS A 48 3.72 11.88 6.46
CA LYS A 48 2.98 13.10 6.09
C LYS A 48 3.91 14.30 5.91
N ASN A 49 4.88 14.48 6.79
CA ASN A 49 5.89 15.56 6.70
C ASN A 49 6.83 15.39 5.50
N ASN A 50 7.05 14.16 5.03
CA ASN A 50 7.80 13.86 3.81
C ASN A 50 6.91 13.88 2.55
N GLY A 51 5.65 14.28 2.65
CA GLY A 51 4.73 14.41 1.51
C GLY A 51 3.97 13.13 1.14
N TYR A 52 3.89 12.15 2.05
CA TYR A 52 3.17 10.90 1.86
C TYR A 52 2.04 10.77 2.88
N GLN A 53 0.80 10.97 2.43
CA GLN A 53 -0.39 10.96 3.27
C GLN A 53 -1.00 9.55 3.30
N LEU A 54 -0.90 8.86 4.44
CA LEU A 54 -1.57 7.57 4.65
C LEU A 54 -3.10 7.75 4.75
N ARG A 55 -3.83 6.64 4.63
CA ARG A 55 -5.29 6.58 4.83
C ARG A 55 -5.69 7.10 6.22
N PRO A 56 -6.88 7.70 6.39
CA PRO A 56 -7.32 8.28 7.66
C PRO A 56 -7.25 7.33 8.85
N ARG A 57 -7.48 6.02 8.64
CA ARG A 57 -7.37 4.94 9.64
C ARG A 57 -6.04 4.95 10.43
N PHE A 58 -4.95 5.36 9.78
CA PHE A 58 -3.61 5.38 10.39
C PHE A 58 -3.28 6.71 11.07
N SER A 59 -4.19 7.69 11.04
CA SER A 59 -4.03 8.93 11.79
C SER A 59 -4.06 8.63 13.30
N PRO A 60 -3.16 9.20 14.11
CA PRO A 60 -3.23 9.09 15.58
C PRO A 60 -4.54 9.63 16.17
N GLU A 61 -5.22 10.53 15.45
CA GLU A 61 -6.50 11.14 15.82
C GLU A 61 -7.69 10.47 15.12
N TRP A 62 -7.50 9.28 14.54
CA TRP A 62 -8.56 8.58 13.83
C TRP A 62 -9.73 8.23 14.74
N ILE A 63 -10.93 8.51 14.24
CA ILE A 63 -12.21 8.07 14.81
C ILE A 63 -12.91 7.26 13.72
N PRO A 64 -13.40 6.05 14.02
CA PRO A 64 -14.07 5.22 13.03
C PRO A 64 -15.26 5.93 12.38
N SER A 65 -15.36 5.88 11.06
CA SER A 65 -16.33 6.63 10.25
C SER A 65 -17.80 6.30 10.55
N TRP A 66 -18.07 5.12 11.10
CA TRP A 66 -19.41 4.70 11.55
C TRP A 66 -19.80 5.22 12.94
N THR A 67 -18.87 5.86 13.66
CA THR A 67 -19.14 6.38 15.01
C THR A 67 -20.11 7.56 14.94
N GLY A 68 -21.30 7.40 15.53
CA GLY A 68 -22.33 8.45 15.53
C GLY A 68 -23.05 8.62 14.19
N THR A 69 -22.84 7.71 13.24
CA THR A 69 -23.56 7.65 11.95
C THR A 69 -24.39 6.36 11.87
N ASN A 70 -25.05 6.13 10.73
CA ASN A 70 -25.75 4.89 10.43
C ASN A 70 -25.00 4.05 9.39
N TYR A 71 -23.70 4.25 9.26
CA TYR A 71 -22.89 3.51 8.29
C TYR A 71 -22.62 2.11 8.80
N ASP A 72 -22.69 1.13 7.92
CA ASP A 72 -22.29 -0.23 8.25
C ASP A 72 -20.75 -0.30 8.16
N PRO A 73 -20.05 -0.66 9.26
CA PRO A 73 -18.59 -0.80 9.28
C PRO A 73 -18.06 -1.68 8.15
N PHE A 74 -18.78 -2.73 7.74
CA PHE A 74 -18.33 -3.65 6.69
C PHE A 74 -18.20 -2.99 5.30
N PHE A 75 -18.78 -1.80 5.11
CA PHE A 75 -18.69 -1.02 3.89
C PHE A 75 -17.86 0.26 4.04
N CYS A 76 -17.26 0.47 5.21
CA CYS A 76 -16.39 1.60 5.48
C CYS A 76 -14.93 1.24 5.15
N GLU A 77 -14.25 2.08 4.37
CA GLU A 77 -12.86 1.86 3.96
C GLU A 77 -11.92 1.73 5.17
N ASP A 78 -12.16 2.52 6.21
CA ASP A 78 -11.39 2.51 7.45
C ASP A 78 -11.68 1.30 8.36
N SER A 79 -12.54 0.36 7.96
CA SER A 79 -12.68 -0.95 8.61
C SER A 79 -11.81 -2.04 7.96
N ILE A 80 -11.33 -1.81 6.73
CA ILE A 80 -10.59 -2.79 5.94
C ILE A 80 -9.18 -2.97 6.51
N ILE A 81 -8.83 -4.21 6.80
CA ILE A 81 -7.54 -4.62 7.32
C ILE A 81 -6.55 -4.85 6.15
N SER A 82 -5.34 -4.32 6.28
CA SER A 82 -4.26 -4.61 5.33
C SER A 82 -3.76 -6.06 5.47
N MET A 83 -3.82 -6.85 4.40
CA MET A 83 -3.35 -8.25 4.41
C MET A 83 -1.82 -8.39 4.39
N ILE A 84 -1.11 -7.38 3.85
CA ILE A 84 0.36 -7.36 3.78
C ILE A 84 0.89 -6.43 4.87
N TYR A 85 1.58 -7.00 5.86
CA TYR A 85 1.99 -6.27 7.06
C TYR A 85 3.04 -5.19 6.81
N ASN A 86 3.92 -5.38 5.81
CA ASN A 86 5.04 -4.48 5.51
C ASN A 86 4.82 -3.61 4.27
N VAL A 87 3.61 -3.55 3.72
CA VAL A 87 3.27 -2.68 2.59
C VAL A 87 2.00 -1.89 2.92
N ILE A 88 1.97 -0.61 2.58
CA ILE A 88 0.81 0.26 2.73
C ILE A 88 0.67 1.20 1.54
N ASP A 89 -0.57 1.53 1.19
CA ASP A 89 -0.87 2.57 0.20
C ASP A 89 -0.83 3.98 0.83
N ALA A 90 -0.44 4.97 0.05
CA ALA A 90 -0.49 6.37 0.47
C ALA A 90 -0.75 7.28 -0.74
N THR A 91 -1.22 8.50 -0.45
CA THR A 91 -1.35 9.56 -1.45
C THR A 91 -0.15 10.49 -1.37
N ARG A 92 0.54 10.70 -2.49
CA ARG A 92 1.62 11.69 -2.58
C ARG A 92 1.02 13.09 -2.62
N THR A 93 1.40 13.96 -1.70
CA THR A 93 0.77 15.28 -1.55
C THR A 93 1.13 16.26 -2.65
N SER A 94 2.24 16.05 -3.37
CA SER A 94 2.69 16.94 -4.44
C SER A 94 1.82 16.90 -5.70
N ASP A 95 1.28 15.73 -6.03
CA ASP A 95 0.56 15.48 -7.29
C ASP A 95 -0.75 14.70 -7.11
N GLY A 96 -1.05 14.22 -5.89
CA GLY A 96 -2.24 13.43 -5.59
C GLY A 96 -2.17 11.98 -6.06
N SER A 97 -1.02 11.50 -6.54
CA SER A 97 -0.89 10.14 -7.05
C SER A 97 -0.93 9.10 -5.92
N LEU A 98 -1.55 7.97 -6.21
CA LEU A 98 -1.51 6.81 -5.33
C LEU A 98 -0.15 6.13 -5.46
N ILE A 99 0.50 5.88 -4.32
CA ILE A 99 1.80 5.22 -4.23
C ILE A 99 1.72 4.05 -3.24
N SER A 100 2.71 3.18 -3.30
CA SER A 100 2.91 2.08 -2.35
C SER A 100 4.20 2.33 -1.56
N ILE A 101 4.14 2.11 -0.25
CA ILE A 101 5.26 2.23 0.67
C ILE A 101 5.54 0.84 1.25
N LYS A 102 6.74 0.33 1.00
CA LYS A 102 7.20 -0.96 1.53
C LYS A 102 8.26 -0.75 2.60
N SER A 103 8.03 -1.29 3.79
CA SER A 103 9.07 -1.39 4.82
C SER A 103 10.00 -2.57 4.52
N VAL A 104 11.29 -2.29 4.49
CA VAL A 104 12.37 -3.25 4.20
C VAL A 104 13.45 -3.18 5.26
N SER A 105 14.19 -4.27 5.42
CA SER A 105 15.39 -4.27 6.27
C SER A 105 16.56 -3.62 5.53
N ARG A 106 17.36 -2.82 6.23
CA ARG A 106 18.65 -2.31 5.75
C ARG A 106 19.75 -3.36 5.72
N THR A 107 19.54 -4.50 6.40
CA THR A 107 20.50 -5.60 6.43
C THR A 107 20.44 -6.48 5.18
N THR A 108 19.43 -6.30 4.32
CA THR A 108 19.28 -7.05 3.06
C THR A 108 19.72 -6.20 1.88
N ASN A 109 19.96 -6.87 0.74
CA ASN A 109 20.32 -6.20 -0.51
C ASN A 109 19.12 -5.59 -1.25
N GLU A 110 17.91 -5.61 -0.66
CA GLU A 110 16.68 -5.22 -1.35
C GLU A 110 16.73 -3.78 -1.88
N ILE A 111 17.18 -2.82 -1.06
CA ILE A 111 17.33 -1.41 -1.49
C ILE A 111 18.37 -1.30 -2.62
N ALA A 112 19.49 -2.02 -2.51
CA ALA A 112 20.58 -1.96 -3.48
C ALA A 112 20.13 -2.53 -4.83
N ILE A 113 19.48 -3.69 -4.82
CA ILE A 113 18.93 -4.36 -6.00
C ILE A 113 17.84 -3.49 -6.64
N SER A 114 16.88 -3.00 -5.85
CA SER A 114 15.80 -2.19 -6.40
C SER A 114 16.32 -0.87 -7.01
N ARG A 115 17.39 -0.27 -6.45
CA ARG A 115 18.07 0.89 -7.05
C ARG A 115 18.79 0.54 -8.35
N MET A 116 19.49 -0.59 -8.39
CA MET A 116 20.16 -1.09 -9.58
C MET A 116 19.16 -1.30 -10.73
N LEU A 117 18.04 -1.98 -10.45
CA LEU A 117 16.96 -2.24 -11.40
C LEU A 117 16.21 -0.98 -11.85
N SER A 118 16.22 0.07 -11.03
CA SER A 118 15.65 1.40 -11.35
C SER A 118 16.64 2.34 -12.06
N SER A 119 17.91 1.96 -12.18
CA SER A 119 18.96 2.85 -12.70
C SER A 119 18.86 3.02 -14.22
N LYS A 120 19.18 4.23 -14.70
CA LYS A 120 19.11 4.58 -16.12
C LYS A 120 20.19 3.91 -16.97
N ASP A 121 21.23 3.35 -16.37
CA ASP A 121 22.33 2.74 -17.12
C ASP A 121 21.90 1.47 -17.87
N LEU A 122 20.76 0.88 -17.50
CA LEU A 122 20.12 -0.25 -18.20
C LEU A 122 19.19 0.21 -19.35
N THR A 123 18.98 1.52 -19.53
CA THR A 123 17.83 2.07 -20.29
C THR A 123 18.14 2.66 -21.67
N GLN A 124 19.35 2.47 -22.20
CA GLN A 124 19.66 3.02 -23.53
C GLN A 124 18.94 2.31 -24.68
N ASP A 125 18.70 0.99 -24.56
CA ASP A 125 18.08 0.20 -25.63
C ASP A 125 16.77 -0.52 -25.26
N SER A 126 16.42 -0.65 -23.96
CA SER A 126 15.09 -1.11 -23.51
C SER A 126 14.74 -0.50 -22.14
N PRO A 127 13.54 0.06 -21.93
CA PRO A 127 13.12 0.52 -20.61
C PRO A 127 13.03 -0.67 -19.64
N SER A 128 13.70 -0.57 -18.49
CA SER A 128 13.60 -1.57 -17.42
C SER A 128 12.13 -1.81 -17.08
N HIS A 129 11.65 -3.04 -17.25
CA HIS A 129 10.31 -3.47 -16.84
C HIS A 129 10.17 -3.64 -15.32
N CYS A 130 11.20 -3.25 -14.56
CA CYS A 130 11.14 -3.22 -13.10
C CYS A 130 10.41 -1.99 -12.57
N VAL A 131 9.81 -2.17 -11.40
CA VAL A 131 9.13 -1.10 -10.68
C VAL A 131 10.15 -0.03 -10.27
N PRO A 132 9.96 1.24 -10.67
CA PRO A 132 10.91 2.28 -10.31
C PRO A 132 10.79 2.64 -8.83
N ILE A 133 11.93 2.87 -8.18
CA ILE A 133 11.97 3.54 -6.88
C ILE A 133 11.75 5.04 -7.09
N LEU A 134 10.72 5.60 -6.44
CA LEU A 134 10.46 7.04 -6.43
C LEU A 134 11.28 7.73 -5.33
N ASP A 135 11.39 7.09 -4.17
CA ASP A 135 12.07 7.64 -2.99
C ASP A 135 12.43 6.52 -2.00
N VAL A 136 13.40 6.78 -1.11
CA VAL A 136 13.78 5.89 0.00
C VAL A 136 13.96 6.72 1.26
N LEU A 137 13.12 6.46 2.26
CA LEU A 137 13.18 7.13 3.56
C LEU A 137 13.76 6.22 4.63
N ASP A 138 14.59 6.78 5.50
CA ASP A 138 14.99 6.14 6.73
C ASP A 138 13.81 6.03 7.70
N ASP A 139 13.74 4.91 8.41
CA ASP A 139 12.74 4.73 9.45
C ASP A 139 13.12 5.56 10.68
N PRO A 140 12.24 6.45 11.16
CA PRO A 140 12.56 7.35 12.27
C PRO A 140 12.70 6.64 13.62
N ASN A 141 12.12 5.44 13.75
CA ASN A 141 12.00 4.71 15.01
C ASN A 141 12.88 3.45 15.04
N ASP A 142 13.33 2.96 13.89
CA ASP A 142 14.12 1.73 13.75
C ASP A 142 15.23 1.89 12.69
N SER A 143 16.47 2.13 13.14
CA SER A 143 17.62 2.30 12.24
C SER A 143 17.97 1.07 11.39
N THR A 144 17.38 -0.09 11.68
CA THR A 144 17.54 -1.30 10.88
C THR A 144 16.57 -1.36 9.70
N LYS A 145 15.63 -0.41 9.59
CA LYS A 145 14.61 -0.37 8.54
C LYS A 145 14.71 0.86 7.66
N ALA A 146 14.18 0.70 6.46
CA ALA A 146 13.90 1.80 5.55
C ALA A 146 12.52 1.59 4.90
N MET A 147 11.98 2.65 4.33
CA MET A 147 10.74 2.64 3.57
C MET A 147 11.07 2.98 2.11
N ILE A 148 10.74 2.06 1.20
CA ILE A 148 10.86 2.28 -0.24
C ILE A 148 9.50 2.77 -0.75
N ILE A 149 9.50 3.89 -1.45
CA ILE A 149 8.32 4.47 -2.09
C ILE A 149 8.36 4.10 -3.57
N MET A 150 7.27 3.52 -4.05
CA MET A 150 7.12 3.01 -5.39
C MET A 150 5.71 3.34 -5.93
N PRO A 151 5.50 3.33 -7.26
CA PRO A 151 4.16 3.48 -7.83
C PRO A 151 3.20 2.43 -7.27
N TYR A 152 1.92 2.79 -7.12
CA TYR A 152 0.89 1.83 -6.77
C TYR A 152 0.55 0.98 -8.00
N LEU A 153 0.77 -0.33 -7.90
CA LEU A 153 0.57 -1.26 -9.01
C LEU A 153 -0.75 -2.02 -8.85
N ARG A 154 -1.23 -2.55 -9.98
CA ARG A 154 -2.34 -3.49 -9.99
C ARG A 154 -1.82 -4.92 -10.05
N PRO A 155 -2.58 -5.90 -9.54
CA PRO A 155 -2.29 -7.31 -9.79
C PRO A 155 -2.10 -7.58 -11.27
N PHE A 156 -1.13 -8.44 -11.62
CA PHE A 156 -0.78 -8.73 -13.01
C PHE A 156 -1.92 -9.42 -13.79
N ASP A 157 -2.87 -10.04 -13.08
CA ASP A 157 -4.02 -10.76 -13.59
C ASP A 157 -5.33 -9.94 -13.54
N ASP A 158 -5.25 -8.63 -13.24
CA ASP A 158 -6.39 -7.72 -13.27
C ASP A 158 -6.18 -6.53 -14.23
N PRO A 159 -6.81 -6.55 -15.43
CA PRO A 159 -7.80 -7.52 -15.89
C PRO A 159 -7.18 -8.87 -16.31
N GLU A 160 -8.00 -9.92 -16.31
CA GLU A 160 -7.57 -11.26 -16.71
C GLU A 160 -6.91 -11.28 -18.09
N LEU A 161 -5.82 -12.05 -18.25
CA LEU A 161 -5.20 -12.35 -19.54
C LEU A 161 -6.17 -13.20 -20.37
N ARG A 162 -6.67 -12.66 -21.50
CA ARG A 162 -7.71 -13.30 -22.33
C ARG A 162 -7.16 -13.99 -23.57
N THR A 163 -5.94 -13.66 -23.98
CA THR A 163 -5.33 -14.13 -25.22
C THR A 163 -3.95 -14.73 -24.98
N ILE A 164 -3.56 -15.67 -25.83
CA ILE A 164 -2.19 -16.22 -25.83
C ILE A 164 -1.16 -15.11 -26.11
N GLY A 165 -1.53 -14.10 -26.91
CA GLY A 165 -0.69 -12.93 -27.17
C GLY A 165 -0.33 -12.17 -25.90
N GLU A 166 -1.33 -11.85 -25.06
CA GLU A 166 -1.10 -11.18 -23.77
C GLU A 166 -0.22 -12.01 -22.82
N VAL A 167 -0.39 -13.34 -22.81
CA VAL A 167 0.45 -14.23 -22.00
C VAL A 167 1.90 -14.24 -22.52
N VAL A 168 2.09 -14.33 -23.83
CA VAL A 168 3.42 -14.29 -24.44
C VAL A 168 4.09 -12.94 -24.20
N ASP A 169 3.36 -11.84 -24.33
CA ASP A 169 3.87 -10.49 -24.08
C ASP A 169 4.27 -10.32 -22.61
N PHE A 170 3.47 -10.80 -21.66
CA PHE A 170 3.79 -10.79 -20.24
C PHE A 170 5.07 -11.58 -19.93
N ILE A 171 5.19 -12.78 -20.50
CA ILE A 171 6.38 -13.62 -20.32
C ILE A 171 7.60 -12.92 -20.93
N SER A 172 7.51 -12.40 -22.15
CA SER A 172 8.60 -11.67 -22.81
C SER A 172 9.09 -10.49 -21.97
N GLN A 173 8.18 -9.62 -21.51
CA GLN A 173 8.53 -8.47 -20.66
C GLN A 173 9.17 -8.91 -19.33
N THR A 174 8.73 -10.02 -18.76
CA THR A 174 9.32 -10.57 -17.52
C THR A 174 10.74 -11.10 -17.77
N LEU A 175 10.99 -11.75 -18.91
CA LEU A 175 12.29 -12.31 -19.27
C LEU A 175 13.29 -11.25 -19.74
N GLU A 176 12.83 -10.10 -20.25
CA GLU A 176 13.69 -8.96 -20.63
C GLU A 176 14.46 -8.35 -19.46
N VAL A 177 14.06 -8.65 -18.22
CA VAL A 177 14.79 -8.25 -17.01
C VAL A 177 16.00 -9.17 -16.74
N ILE A 178 16.03 -10.40 -17.28
CA ILE A 178 17.07 -11.41 -17.02
C ILE A 178 18.48 -10.99 -17.42
N PRO A 179 18.72 -10.31 -18.55
CA PRO A 179 20.05 -9.80 -18.89
C PRO A 179 20.64 -8.85 -17.84
N CYS A 180 19.82 -8.22 -16.98
CA CYS A 180 20.30 -7.43 -15.84
C CYS A 180 20.84 -8.28 -14.68
N PHE A 181 20.41 -9.54 -14.56
CA PHE A 181 20.77 -10.43 -13.44
C PHE A 181 22.08 -11.21 -13.67
N ASP A 182 22.56 -11.33 -14.91
CA ASP A 182 23.74 -12.15 -15.24
C ASP A 182 25.07 -11.51 -14.75
N ASP A 183 25.08 -10.20 -14.48
CA ASP A 183 26.29 -9.50 -14.01
C ASP A 183 26.37 -9.34 -12.47
N SER A 184 25.28 -9.58 -11.73
CA SER A 184 25.25 -9.45 -10.27
C SER A 184 23.95 -10.03 -9.70
N VAL A 185 24.07 -10.94 -8.72
CA VAL A 185 23.05 -11.40 -7.76
C VAL A 185 22.46 -12.80 -8.03
N ASP A 186 23.06 -13.80 -7.37
CA ASP A 186 22.66 -15.22 -7.36
C ASP A 186 21.39 -15.56 -6.54
N GLU A 187 20.75 -14.60 -5.86
CA GLU A 187 19.55 -14.90 -5.05
C GLU A 187 18.52 -13.78 -5.11
N LEU A 188 17.66 -13.83 -6.12
CA LEU A 188 16.46 -12.99 -6.18
C LEU A 188 15.20 -13.85 -6.23
N LYS A 189 14.47 -13.86 -5.10
CA LYS A 189 13.06 -14.25 -5.09
C LYS A 189 12.28 -13.11 -5.73
N VAL A 190 11.88 -13.29 -6.98
CA VAL A 190 10.89 -12.44 -7.64
C VAL A 190 9.59 -12.52 -6.83
N SER A 191 9.36 -11.52 -5.98
CA SER A 191 8.06 -11.31 -5.36
C SER A 191 7.30 -10.37 -6.29
N LEU A 192 6.59 -10.96 -7.25
CA LEU A 192 5.49 -10.27 -7.92
C LEU A 192 4.49 -9.88 -6.83
N VAL A 193 4.27 -8.58 -6.66
CA VAL A 193 3.17 -8.06 -5.83
C VAL A 193 1.88 -8.24 -6.60
#